data_AF-A0A1G9UB59-F1
#
_entry.id   AF-A0A1G9UB59-F1
#
_cell.length_a   1.000
_cell.length_b   1.000
_cell.length_c   1.000
_cell.angle_alpha   90.00
_cell.angle_beta   90.00
_cell.angle_gamma   90.00
#
_symmetry.space_group_name_H-M   'P 1'
#
loop_
_entity.id
_entity.type
_entity.pdbx_description
1 polymer ?
#
loop_
_entity_poly.entity_id
_entity_poly.type
_entity_poly.pdbx_seq_one_letter_code
_entity_poly.pdbx_strand_id
1 'polypeptide(L)'
;MTVSTRAIALAMLVASAIAGAHWLKTYLIAQGDARGAARVQAAWDAQEAQRNAATARDNATKFRNAERLAHEDAQAQAARHARDAAAAATVRGLRAEIDRLNSRPHPYPAGDAGLAACAGEATAARELFGESAGAYQALAAEADGLRDQVTGLQDFALRVCRAGSAPSSGPVAARSRD
;
A
#
# COMPACT_ATOMS: atom_id res chain seq x y z
N MET A 1 -32.90 77.84 -44.89
CA MET A 1 -32.09 77.80 -43.65
C MET A 1 -30.66 77.46 -44.03
N THR A 2 -29.78 78.44 -44.18
CA THR A 2 -28.37 78.21 -44.53
C THR A 2 -27.60 77.85 -43.27
N VAL A 3 -27.29 76.56 -43.11
CA VAL A 3 -26.44 76.10 -42.00
C VAL A 3 -25.03 76.65 -42.23
N SER A 4 -24.51 77.41 -41.27
CA SER A 4 -23.16 77.97 -41.31
C SER A 4 -22.13 76.85 -41.36
N THR A 5 -21.21 76.88 -42.33
CA THR A 5 -20.10 75.91 -42.48
C THR A 5 -19.29 75.72 -41.20
N ARG A 6 -19.19 76.76 -40.37
CA ARG A 6 -18.56 76.70 -39.05
C ARG A 6 -19.29 75.79 -38.06
N ALA A 7 -20.63 75.75 -38.10
CA ALA A 7 -21.44 74.89 -37.25
C ALA A 7 -21.28 73.41 -37.63
N ILE A 8 -21.19 73.11 -38.93
CA ILE A 8 -20.92 71.74 -39.43
C ILE A 8 -19.51 71.30 -39.03
N ALA A 9 -18.52 72.17 -39.19
CA ALA A 9 -17.14 71.87 -38.78
C ALA A 9 -17.03 71.58 -37.27
N LEU A 10 -17.71 72.38 -36.44
CA LEU A 10 -17.76 72.15 -34.98
C LEU A 10 -18.48 70.83 -34.63
N ALA A 11 -19.61 70.52 -35.27
CA ALA A 11 -20.33 69.29 -35.04
C ALA A 11 -19.50 68.05 -35.41
N MET A 12 -18.79 68.09 -36.54
CA MET A 12 -17.87 67.02 -36.96
C MET A 12 -16.70 66.86 -35.97
N LEU A 13 -16.15 67.96 -35.47
CA LEU A 13 -15.07 67.94 -34.50
C LEU A 13 -15.54 67.28 -33.18
N VAL A 14 -16.70 67.69 -32.66
CA VAL A 14 -17.30 67.07 -31.46
C VAL A 14 -17.61 65.59 -31.68
N ALA A 15 -18.19 65.22 -32.82
CA ALA A 15 -18.49 63.83 -33.13
C ALA A 15 -17.22 62.96 -33.19
N SER A 16 -16.15 63.48 -33.81
CA SER A 16 -14.87 62.77 -33.88
C SER A 16 -14.21 62.61 -32.50
N ALA A 17 -14.30 63.62 -31.63
CA ALA A 17 -13.82 63.55 -30.26
C ALA A 17 -14.58 62.50 -29.43
N ILE A 18 -15.91 62.43 -29.55
CA ILE A 18 -16.74 61.44 -28.86
C ILE A 18 -16.42 60.02 -29.36
N ALA A 19 -16.30 59.83 -30.67
CA ALA A 19 -15.95 58.53 -31.26
C ALA A 19 -14.56 58.06 -30.81
N GLY A 20 -13.56 58.96 -30.78
CA GLY A 20 -12.22 58.67 -30.28
C GLY A 20 -12.20 58.30 -28.80
N ALA A 21 -12.95 59.03 -27.96
CA ALA A 21 -13.09 58.72 -26.55
C ALA A 21 -13.75 57.35 -26.31
N HIS A 22 -14.79 57.02 -27.09
CA HIS A 22 -15.43 55.72 -27.01
C HIS A 22 -14.50 54.59 -27.44
N TRP A 23 -13.78 54.76 -28.55
CA TRP A 23 -12.81 53.78 -29.04
C TRP A 23 -11.71 53.52 -28.01
N LEU A 24 -11.14 54.58 -27.43
CA LEU A 24 -10.12 54.47 -26.39
C LEU A 24 -10.65 53.73 -25.15
N LYS A 25 -11.88 54.05 -24.70
CA LYS A 25 -12.52 53.35 -23.58
C LYS A 25 -12.68 51.85 -23.87
N THR A 26 -13.21 51.49 -25.05
CA THR A 26 -13.40 50.08 -25.42
C THR A 26 -12.08 49.33 -25.53
N TYR A 27 -11.04 49.98 -26.08
CA TYR A 27 -9.71 49.40 -26.17
C TYR A 27 -9.09 49.14 -24.78
N LEU A 28 -9.22 50.09 -23.85
CA LEU A 28 -8.71 49.95 -22.48
C LEU A 28 -9.45 48.86 -21.70
N ILE A 29 -10.78 48.74 -21.87
CA ILE A 29 -11.57 47.65 -21.26
C ILE A 29 -11.11 46.30 -21.81
N ALA A 30 -11.04 46.15 -23.13
CA ALA A 30 -10.60 44.91 -23.76
C ALA A 30 -9.18 44.51 -23.33
N GLN A 31 -8.27 45.48 -23.20
CA GLN A 31 -6.92 45.23 -22.72
C GLN A 31 -6.90 44.84 -21.23
N GLY A 32 -7.76 45.44 -20.41
CA GLY A 32 -7.96 45.09 -19.02
C GLY A 32 -8.48 43.66 -18.85
N ASP A 33 -9.51 43.30 -19.62
CA ASP A 33 -10.12 41.97 -19.62
C ASP A 33 -9.12 40.90 -20.08
N ALA A 34 -8.37 41.17 -21.15
CA ALA A 34 -7.33 40.25 -21.65
C ALA A 34 -6.21 40.01 -20.61
N ARG A 35 -5.76 41.08 -19.93
CA ARG A 35 -4.76 40.96 -18.84
C ARG A 35 -5.34 40.24 -17.63
N GLY A 36 -6.61 40.48 -17.29
CA GLY A 36 -7.32 39.79 -16.23
C GLY A 36 -7.43 38.28 -16.50
N ALA A 37 -7.91 37.92 -17.69
CA ALA A 37 -8.02 36.55 -18.15
C ALA A 37 -6.66 35.83 -18.14
N ALA A 38 -5.61 36.47 -18.66
CA ALA A 38 -4.26 35.90 -18.64
C ALA A 38 -3.73 35.64 -17.22
N ARG A 39 -4.03 36.52 -16.26
CA ARG A 39 -3.63 36.33 -14.85
C ARG A 39 -4.37 35.17 -14.20
N VAL A 40 -5.68 35.06 -14.44
CA VAL A 40 -6.49 33.95 -13.92
C VAL A 40 -6.03 32.62 -14.52
N GLN A 41 -5.78 32.59 -15.83
CA GLN A 41 -5.28 31.41 -16.51
C GLN A 41 -3.91 30.98 -15.97
N ALA A 42 -2.97 31.92 -15.82
CA ALA A 42 -1.66 31.62 -15.27
C ALA A 42 -1.72 31.11 -13.82
N ALA A 43 -2.60 31.68 -12.99
CA ALA A 43 -2.81 31.20 -11.61
C ALA A 43 -3.45 29.80 -11.57
N TRP A 44 -4.40 29.54 -12.46
CA TRP A 44 -5.03 28.23 -12.62
C TRP A 44 -4.01 27.18 -13.05
N ASP A 45 -3.23 27.45 -14.10
CA ASP A 45 -2.23 26.54 -14.63
C ASP A 45 -1.15 26.23 -13.59
N ALA A 46 -0.71 27.23 -12.82
CA ALA A 46 0.23 27.04 -11.73
C ALA A 46 -0.34 26.15 -10.61
N GLN A 47 -1.61 26.37 -10.22
CA GLN A 47 -2.29 25.53 -9.24
C GLN A 47 -2.46 24.09 -9.73
N GLU A 48 -2.83 23.91 -11.00
CA GLU A 48 -3.03 22.60 -11.61
C GLU A 48 -1.71 21.85 -11.75
N ALA A 49 -0.64 22.52 -12.16
CA ALA A 49 0.71 21.95 -12.18
C ALA A 49 1.15 21.51 -10.78
N GLN A 50 0.86 22.31 -9.74
CA GLN A 50 1.17 21.95 -8.36
C GLN A 50 0.37 20.73 -7.88
N ARG A 51 -0.94 20.68 -8.18
CA ARG A 51 -1.79 19.51 -7.87
C ARG A 51 -1.26 18.26 -8.54
N ASN A 52 -1.00 18.32 -9.85
CA ASN A 52 -0.50 17.19 -10.63
C ASN A 52 0.86 16.71 -10.13
N ALA A 53 1.77 17.63 -9.79
CA ALA A 53 3.06 17.27 -9.19
C ALA A 53 2.91 16.60 -7.81
N ALA A 54 1.99 17.08 -6.96
CA ALA A 54 1.72 16.48 -5.66
C ALA A 54 1.14 15.06 -5.80
N THR A 55 0.14 14.89 -6.67
CA THR A 55 -0.47 13.59 -6.96
C THR A 55 0.53 12.60 -7.57
N ALA A 56 1.38 13.06 -8.49
CA ALA A 56 2.41 12.21 -9.08
C ALA A 56 3.42 11.70 -8.03
N ARG A 57 3.84 12.56 -7.08
CA ARG A 57 4.75 12.19 -5.98
C ARG A 57 4.09 11.21 -5.01
N ASP A 58 2.82 11.43 -4.67
CA ASP A 58 2.06 10.54 -3.80
C ASP A 58 1.89 9.15 -4.44
N ASN A 59 1.47 9.11 -5.71
CA ASN A 59 1.35 7.88 -6.46
C ASN A 59 2.68 7.13 -6.57
N ALA A 60 3.78 7.81 -6.92
CA ALA A 60 5.10 7.19 -6.96
C ALA A 60 5.53 6.60 -5.61
N THR A 61 5.15 7.27 -4.50
CA THR A 61 5.43 6.77 -3.15
C THR A 61 4.56 5.55 -2.82
N LYS A 62 3.28 5.55 -3.17
CA LYS A 62 2.38 4.41 -3.04
C LYS A 62 2.88 3.20 -3.81
N PHE A 63 3.29 3.37 -5.06
CA PHE A 63 3.84 2.28 -5.88
C PHE A 63 5.10 1.68 -5.27
N ARG A 64 6.09 2.50 -4.90
CA ARG A 64 7.32 2.00 -4.25
C ARG A 64 7.05 1.28 -2.93
N ASN A 65 6.12 1.80 -2.13
CA ASN A 65 5.74 1.15 -0.87
C ASN A 65 5.02 -0.18 -1.11
N ALA A 66 4.15 -0.26 -2.13
CA ALA A 66 3.47 -1.48 -2.52
C ALA A 66 4.45 -2.54 -3.04
N GLU A 67 5.42 -2.15 -3.87
CA GLU A 67 6.49 -3.03 -4.35
C GLU A 67 7.35 -3.56 -3.20
N ARG A 68 7.78 -2.68 -2.29
CA ARG A 68 8.54 -3.11 -1.10
C ARG A 68 7.74 -4.10 -0.27
N LEU A 69 6.47 -3.80 0.02
CA LEU A 69 5.61 -4.68 0.80
C LEU A 69 5.41 -6.04 0.13
N ALA A 70 5.19 -6.06 -1.19
CA ALA A 70 5.06 -7.30 -1.95
C ALA A 70 6.34 -8.14 -1.89
N HIS A 71 7.51 -7.50 -1.95
CA HIS A 71 8.78 -8.18 -1.85
C HIS A 71 9.03 -8.75 -0.44
N GLU A 72 8.76 -7.96 0.60
CA GLU A 72 8.85 -8.39 2.00
C GLU A 72 7.91 -9.56 2.29
N ASP A 73 6.68 -9.53 1.79
CA ASP A 73 5.73 -10.63 1.96
C ASP A 73 6.17 -11.90 1.22
N ALA A 74 6.65 -11.76 -0.02
CA ALA A 74 7.20 -12.89 -0.78
C ALA A 74 8.41 -13.52 -0.06
N GLN A 75 9.32 -12.71 0.50
CA GLN A 75 10.45 -13.22 1.29
C GLN A 75 9.97 -13.94 2.56
N ALA A 76 9.01 -13.36 3.28
CA ALA A 76 8.46 -13.97 4.49
C ALA A 76 7.74 -15.30 4.19
N GLN A 77 7.00 -15.39 3.08
CA GLN A 77 6.38 -16.63 2.61
C GLN A 77 7.41 -17.69 2.22
N ALA A 78 8.46 -17.31 1.47
CA ALA A 78 9.53 -18.23 1.11
C ALA A 78 10.27 -18.77 2.36
N ALA A 79 10.55 -17.91 3.34
CA ALA A 79 11.18 -18.31 4.60
C ALA A 79 10.28 -19.23 5.45
N ARG A 80 8.95 -19.09 5.37
CA ARG A 80 7.98 -20.01 5.99
C ARG A 80 8.04 -21.39 5.33
N HIS A 81 7.86 -21.43 4.01
CA HIS A 81 7.91 -22.70 3.27
C HIS A 81 9.24 -23.44 3.44
N ALA A 82 10.36 -22.72 3.50
CA ALA A 82 11.67 -23.32 3.77
C ALA A 82 11.73 -23.97 5.17
N ARG A 83 11.18 -23.33 6.20
CA ARG A 83 11.10 -23.89 7.56
C ARG A 83 10.23 -25.14 7.61
N ASP A 84 9.06 -25.11 6.98
CA ASP A 84 8.14 -26.26 6.94
C ASP A 84 8.77 -27.45 6.21
N ALA A 85 9.41 -27.19 5.07
CA ALA A 85 10.12 -28.20 4.29
C ALA A 85 11.26 -28.83 5.09
N ALA A 86 12.04 -28.02 5.82
CA ALA A 86 13.13 -28.48 6.68
C ALA A 86 12.62 -29.32 7.87
N ALA A 87 11.52 -28.90 8.51
CA ALA A 87 10.89 -29.66 9.58
C ALA A 87 10.37 -31.02 9.07
N ALA A 88 9.68 -31.03 7.92
CA ALA A 88 9.20 -32.26 7.29
C ALA A 88 10.36 -33.19 6.87
N ALA A 89 11.46 -32.63 6.38
CA ALA A 89 12.66 -33.41 6.04
C ALA A 89 13.29 -34.06 7.28
N THR A 90 13.37 -33.31 8.39
CA THR A 90 13.85 -33.83 9.68
C THR A 90 13.00 -35.00 10.17
N VAL A 91 11.67 -34.86 10.18
CA VAL A 91 10.76 -35.94 10.60
C VAL A 91 10.89 -37.18 9.69
N ARG A 92 11.00 -36.99 8.37
CA ARG A 92 11.25 -38.10 7.44
C ARG A 92 12.58 -38.81 7.72
N GLY A 93 13.64 -38.05 7.99
CA GLY A 93 14.96 -38.60 8.36
C GLY A 93 14.91 -39.39 9.66
N LEU A 94 14.21 -38.87 10.67
CA LEU A 94 14.01 -39.57 11.95
C LEU A 94 13.27 -40.89 11.75
N ARG A 95 12.21 -40.92 10.94
CA ARG A 95 11.48 -42.17 10.63
C ARG A 95 12.36 -43.19 9.90
N ALA A 96 13.11 -42.76 8.89
CA ALA A 96 14.04 -43.63 8.18
C ALA A 96 15.11 -44.22 9.11
N GLU A 97 15.58 -43.43 10.09
CA GLU A 97 16.54 -43.90 11.09
C GLU A 97 15.90 -44.90 12.07
N ILE A 98 14.65 -44.67 12.48
CA ILE A 98 13.88 -45.63 13.29
C ILE A 98 13.73 -46.96 12.54
N ASP A 99 13.32 -46.93 11.27
CA ASP A 99 13.21 -48.12 10.41
C ASP A 99 14.54 -48.86 10.28
N ARG A 100 15.64 -48.11 10.10
CA ARG A 100 17.00 -48.67 10.03
C ARG A 100 17.40 -49.34 11.35
N LEU A 101 17.09 -48.73 12.49
CA LEU A 101 17.39 -49.29 13.80
C LEU A 101 16.55 -50.54 14.10
N ASN A 102 15.28 -50.53 13.69
CA ASN A 102 14.33 -51.61 13.93
C ASN A 102 14.57 -52.81 12.99
N SER A 103 15.08 -52.59 11.78
CA SER A 103 15.47 -53.65 10.84
C SER A 103 16.80 -54.32 11.16
N ARG A 104 17.61 -53.75 12.06
CA ARG A 104 18.94 -54.27 12.39
C ARG A 104 18.82 -55.60 13.16
N PRO A 105 19.49 -56.68 12.70
CA PRO A 105 19.52 -57.93 13.43
C PRO A 105 20.02 -57.72 14.85
N HIS A 106 19.30 -58.28 15.82
CA HIS A 106 19.68 -58.16 17.22
C HIS A 106 20.98 -58.93 17.46
N PRO A 107 21.98 -58.33 18.13
CA PRO A 107 23.28 -58.97 18.35
C PRO A 107 23.26 -60.04 19.44
N TYR A 108 22.09 -60.36 20.00
CA TYR A 108 21.95 -61.23 21.16
C TYR A 108 21.80 -62.70 20.75
N PRO A 109 22.41 -63.64 21.51
CA PRO A 109 22.27 -65.07 21.26
C PRO A 109 20.83 -65.54 21.46
N ALA A 110 20.40 -66.52 20.67
CA ALA A 110 19.06 -67.12 20.78
C ALA A 110 18.89 -67.83 22.14
N GLY A 111 17.82 -67.50 22.87
CA GLY A 111 17.45 -68.17 24.12
C GLY A 111 17.24 -67.26 25.33
N ASP A 112 17.66 -65.99 25.27
CA ASP A 112 17.42 -65.02 26.34
C ASP A 112 16.13 -64.23 26.09
N ALA A 113 15.03 -64.70 26.67
CA ALA A 113 13.71 -64.08 26.54
C ALA A 113 13.67 -62.65 27.12
N GLY A 114 14.50 -62.33 28.12
CA GLY A 114 14.59 -60.99 28.71
C GLY A 114 15.20 -59.99 27.73
N LEU A 115 16.29 -60.36 27.06
CA LEU A 115 16.91 -59.52 26.03
C LEU A 115 16.01 -59.32 24.79
N ALA A 116 15.25 -60.35 24.40
CA ALA A 116 14.26 -60.22 23.33
C ALA A 116 13.13 -59.26 23.69
N ALA A 117 12.63 -59.30 24.93
CA ALA A 117 11.62 -58.36 25.42
C ALA A 117 12.15 -56.91 25.44
N CYS A 118 13.36 -56.68 25.97
CA CYS A 118 14.00 -55.36 25.95
C CYS A 118 14.18 -54.79 24.53
N ALA A 119 14.50 -55.63 23.55
CA ALA A 119 14.61 -55.21 22.15
C ALA A 119 13.24 -54.82 21.54
N GLY A 120 12.18 -55.55 21.90
CA GLY A 120 10.80 -55.21 21.55
C GLY A 120 10.33 -53.89 22.17
N GLU A 121 10.60 -53.67 23.46
CA GLU A 121 10.30 -52.41 24.15
C GLU A 121 11.05 -51.22 23.53
N ALA A 122 12.33 -51.38 23.20
CA ALA A 122 13.13 -50.35 22.54
C ALA A 122 12.58 -50.02 21.13
N THR A 123 12.08 -51.02 20.41
CA THR A 123 11.42 -50.83 19.10
C THR A 123 10.14 -50.02 19.27
N ALA A 124 9.27 -50.41 20.22
CA ALA A 124 8.02 -49.69 20.51
C ALA A 124 8.28 -48.24 20.95
N ALA A 125 9.29 -48.00 21.79
CA ALA A 125 9.66 -46.65 22.24
C ALA A 125 10.10 -45.75 21.08
N ARG A 126 10.83 -46.30 20.10
CA ARG A 126 11.25 -45.55 18.90
C ARG A 126 10.07 -45.19 18.00
N GLU A 127 9.13 -46.12 17.79
CA GLU A 127 7.92 -45.84 17.02
C GLU A 127 7.08 -44.73 17.68
N LEU A 128 6.86 -44.80 18.99
CA LEU A 128 6.17 -43.75 19.75
C LEU A 128 6.89 -42.40 19.64
N PHE A 129 8.23 -42.40 19.64
CA PHE A 129 9.00 -41.18 19.41
C PHE A 129 8.80 -40.62 17.99
N GLY A 130 8.79 -41.48 16.97
CA GLY A 130 8.53 -41.07 15.58
C GLY A 130 7.12 -40.55 15.35
N GLU A 131 6.13 -41.14 16.02
CA GLU A 131 4.74 -40.69 16.00
C GLU A 131 4.57 -39.33 16.69
N SER A 132 5.10 -39.20 17.92
CA SER A 132 5.06 -37.94 18.67
C SER A 132 5.80 -36.81 17.95
N ALA A 133 6.96 -37.07 17.34
CA ALA A 133 7.67 -36.09 16.53
C ALA A 133 6.82 -35.59 15.35
N GLY A 134 6.09 -36.49 14.67
CA GLY A 134 5.13 -36.12 13.62
C GLY A 134 3.95 -35.32 14.15
N ALA A 135 3.40 -35.70 15.30
CA ALA A 135 2.30 -34.97 15.94
C ALA A 135 2.70 -33.55 16.35
N TYR A 136 3.90 -33.35 16.92
CA TYR A 136 4.43 -32.03 17.24
C TYR A 136 4.68 -31.17 16.00
N GLN A 137 5.16 -31.76 14.90
CA GLN A 137 5.32 -31.04 13.64
C GLN A 137 3.97 -30.55 13.11
N ALA A 138 2.93 -31.40 13.13
CA ALA A 138 1.59 -31.01 12.71
C ALA A 138 0.99 -29.91 13.60
N LEU A 139 1.15 -30.04 14.92
CA LEU A 139 0.69 -29.03 15.88
C LEU A 139 1.41 -27.68 15.66
N ALA A 140 2.71 -27.69 15.39
CA ALA A 140 3.46 -26.48 15.09
C ALA A 140 2.93 -25.78 13.82
N ALA A 141 2.63 -26.54 12.77
CA ALA A 141 2.06 -25.99 11.54
C ALA A 141 0.67 -25.39 11.76
N GLU A 142 -0.18 -26.01 12.58
CA GLU A 142 -1.49 -25.47 12.95
C GLU A 142 -1.37 -24.20 13.80
N ALA A 143 -0.44 -24.18 14.76
CA ALA A 143 -0.16 -23.01 15.58
C ALA A 143 0.34 -21.82 14.75
N ASP A 144 1.19 -22.07 13.74
CA ASP A 144 1.63 -21.05 12.80
C ASP A 144 0.44 -20.53 11.95
N GLY A 145 -0.47 -21.40 11.51
CA GLY A 145 -1.70 -21.00 10.82
C GLY A 145 -2.61 -20.12 11.69
N LEU A 146 -2.77 -20.43 12.98
CA LEU A 146 -3.53 -19.61 13.92
C LEU A 146 -2.85 -18.26 14.18
N ARG A 147 -1.53 -18.26 14.29
CA ARG A 147 -0.74 -17.02 14.44
C ARG A 147 -0.99 -16.08 13.26
N ASP A 148 -0.96 -16.59 12.03
CA ASP A 148 -1.21 -15.80 10.82
C ASP A 148 -2.64 -15.22 10.81
N GLN A 149 -3.64 -16.00 11.22
CA GLN A 149 -5.01 -15.51 11.37
C GLN A 149 -5.12 -14.37 12.39
N VAL A 150 -4.47 -14.52 13.55
CA VAL A 150 -4.46 -13.50 14.61
C VAL A 150 -3.75 -12.24 14.13
N THR A 151 -2.61 -12.36 13.48
CA THR A 151 -1.91 -11.21 12.88
C THR A 151 -2.78 -10.51 11.84
N GLY A 152 -3.46 -11.26 10.97
CA GLY A 152 -4.40 -10.70 10.00
C GLY A 152 -5.57 -9.95 10.66
N LEU A 153 -6.11 -10.47 11.77
CA LEU A 153 -7.18 -9.83 12.52
C LEU A 153 -6.70 -8.54 13.22
N GLN A 154 -5.50 -8.55 13.79
CA GLN A 154 -4.88 -7.38 14.40
C GLN A 154 -4.64 -6.28 13.35
N ASP A 155 -4.12 -6.64 12.17
CA ASP A 155 -3.93 -5.71 11.05
C ASP A 155 -5.25 -5.14 10.53
N PHE A 156 -6.29 -5.96 10.48
CA PHE A 156 -7.64 -5.50 10.14
C PHE A 156 -8.15 -4.49 11.16
N ALA A 157 -8.07 -4.81 12.46
CA ALA A 157 -8.50 -3.92 13.54
C ALA A 157 -7.73 -2.59 13.51
N LEU A 158 -6.41 -2.63 13.33
CA LEU A 158 -5.58 -1.42 13.21
C LEU A 158 -6.02 -0.54 12.03
N ARG A 159 -6.32 -1.15 10.88
CA ARG A 159 -6.78 -0.43 9.69
C ARG A 159 -8.16 0.21 9.90
N VAL A 160 -9.12 -0.54 10.42
CA VAL A 160 -10.49 -0.03 10.66
C VAL A 160 -10.49 1.06 11.74
N CYS A 161 -9.83 0.84 12.87
CA CYS A 161 -9.79 1.81 13.97
C CYS A 161 -9.04 3.10 13.60
N ARG A 162 -7.96 3.02 12.80
CA ARG A 162 -7.26 4.22 12.31
C ARG A 162 -8.00 4.93 11.19
N ALA A 163 -8.78 4.23 10.35
CA ALA A 163 -9.61 4.85 9.32
C ALA A 163 -10.66 5.81 9.92
N GLY A 164 -11.17 5.52 11.12
CA GLY A 164 -12.07 6.42 11.87
C GLY A 164 -11.37 7.59 12.57
N SER A 165 -10.04 7.61 12.63
CA SER A 165 -9.24 8.62 13.34
C SER A 165 -8.59 9.65 12.41
N ALA A 166 -8.87 9.62 11.11
CA ALA A 166 -8.39 10.65 10.19
C ALA A 166 -9.00 12.01 10.60
N PRO A 167 -8.19 13.04 10.90
CA PRO A 167 -8.73 14.33 11.30
C PRO A 167 -9.57 14.87 10.16
N SER A 168 -10.84 15.15 10.45
CA SER A 168 -11.71 15.94 9.60
C SER A 168 -11.04 17.29 9.38
N SER A 169 -10.30 17.41 8.28
CA SER A 169 -9.85 18.69 7.74
C SER A 169 -11.07 19.37 7.11
N GLY A 170 -12.01 19.76 7.97
CA GLY A 170 -13.03 20.73 7.64
C GLY A 170 -12.36 22.08 7.42
N PRO A 171 -12.78 22.86 6.41
CA PRO A 171 -12.18 24.16 6.16
C PRO A 171 -12.42 25.07 7.36
N VAL A 172 -11.33 25.53 7.99
CA VAL A 172 -11.37 26.64 8.94
C VAL A 172 -11.82 27.87 8.16
N ALA A 173 -13.11 28.20 8.27
CA ALA A 173 -13.64 29.47 7.82
C ALA A 173 -12.99 30.57 8.66
N ALA A 174 -12.12 31.35 8.03
CA ALA A 174 -11.62 32.61 8.58
C ALA A 174 -12.80 33.57 8.71
N ARG A 175 -13.33 33.72 9.94
CA ARG A 175 -14.23 34.83 10.29
C ARG A 175 -13.35 36.05 10.53
N SER A 176 -13.32 36.95 9.56
CA SER A 176 -12.87 38.33 9.76
C SER A 176 -13.77 38.99 10.81
N ARG A 177 -13.11 39.69 11.75
CA ARG A 177 -13.73 40.61 12.70
C ARG A 177 -14.30 41.80 11.95
N ASP A 178 -15.53 42.15 12.25
CA ASP A 178 -16.03 43.54 12.28
C ASP A 178 -16.39 43.86 13.73
#